data_AF-A0AAW1SM57-F1
#
_entry.id   AF-A0AAW1SM57-F1
#
_cell.length_a   1.000
_cell.length_b   1.000
_cell.length_c   1.000
_cell.angle_alpha   90.00
_cell.angle_beta   90.00
_cell.angle_gamma   90.00
#
_symmetry.space_group_name_H-M   'P 1'
#
loop_
_entity.id
_entity.type
_entity.pdbx_description
1 polymer ?
#
loop_
_entity_poly.entity_id
_entity_poly.type
_entity_poly.pdbx_seq_one_letter_code
_entity_poly.pdbx_strand_id
1 'polypeptide(L)'
;MATFPGIHSALRLTTEGTSVFLQPIRDGRNLGGCMSVDLRTGLIDTGRVAPAVTTNRIIFGLVGLARLQKGCALVAVTGADKVAVLRGAPVFKLTSTLVLDGPQAALTAADKRYVELLKDAVDPKGSGRGLFFSYGADLTLTQQRVAILAENPEWQGQPLWKRADTRFFWNRKLALPFMEAGLGELALPMLMGSVQQLERLQLPGQDPTAMETATLTLIARRSTARAGVRHWRRGADPQGNVANFVETEQLVEFSGPHAGIVACFIQLRGSIPLLWSQLPNIRYKPTTRLAPPAAYTPAFDRHFTSL
;
A
#
# COMPACT_ATOMS: atom_id res chain seq x y z
N MET A 1 -5.52 -21.33 6.90
CA MET A 1 -5.07 -19.92 6.73
C MET A 1 -4.54 -19.41 8.06
N ALA A 2 -3.43 -18.65 8.08
CA ALA A 2 -2.92 -18.04 9.31
C ALA A 2 -3.88 -16.96 9.82
N THR A 3 -4.07 -16.87 11.14
CA THR A 3 -4.87 -15.82 11.80
C THR A 3 -4.03 -14.57 11.95
N PHE A 4 -4.45 -13.47 11.32
CA PHE A 4 -3.84 -12.16 11.50
C PHE A 4 -4.80 -11.28 12.30
N PRO A 5 -4.41 -10.76 13.47
CA PRO A 5 -5.26 -9.85 14.21
C PRO A 5 -5.48 -8.56 13.39
N GLY A 6 -6.74 -8.24 13.10
CA GLY A 6 -7.16 -6.93 12.59
C GLY A 6 -7.30 -6.75 11.08
N ILE A 7 -7.07 -7.76 10.22
CA ILE A 7 -7.43 -7.72 8.79
C ILE A 7 -7.98 -9.08 8.33
N HIS A 8 -9.10 -9.08 7.60
CA HIS A 8 -9.63 -10.30 6.98
C HIS A 8 -8.80 -10.74 5.77
N SER A 9 -8.26 -11.96 5.82
CA SER A 9 -7.41 -12.53 4.76
C SER A 9 -8.19 -13.05 3.53
N ALA A 10 -9.52 -13.10 3.63
CA ALA A 10 -10.41 -13.47 2.55
C ALA A 10 -11.81 -12.88 2.80
N LEU A 11 -12.41 -12.34 1.73
CA LEU A 11 -13.78 -11.84 1.74
C LEU A 11 -14.56 -12.51 0.61
N ARG A 12 -15.83 -12.76 0.86
CA ARG A 12 -16.81 -13.11 -0.16
C ARG A 12 -17.45 -11.82 -0.66
N LEU A 13 -17.32 -11.59 -1.96
CA LEU A 13 -17.96 -10.48 -2.66
C LEU A 13 -19.16 -11.01 -3.44
N THR A 14 -20.33 -10.41 -3.21
CA THR A 14 -21.54 -10.63 -4.03
C THR A 14 -22.09 -9.30 -4.52
N THR A 15 -22.78 -9.28 -5.66
CA THR A 15 -23.37 -8.06 -6.21
C THR A 15 -24.84 -8.26 -6.55
N GLU A 16 -25.66 -7.27 -6.22
CA GLU A 16 -27.07 -7.21 -6.59
C GLU A 16 -27.41 -5.78 -7.01
N GLY A 17 -27.74 -5.59 -8.29
CA GLY A 17 -27.97 -4.26 -8.86
C GLY A 17 -26.73 -3.36 -8.68
N THR A 18 -26.89 -2.28 -7.92
CA THR A 18 -25.79 -1.34 -7.58
C THR A 18 -25.12 -1.64 -6.25
N SER A 19 -25.64 -2.60 -5.47
CA SER A 19 -25.10 -2.94 -4.16
C SER A 19 -24.05 -4.03 -4.27
N VAL A 20 -22.90 -3.81 -3.63
CA VAL A 20 -21.85 -4.80 -3.44
C VAL A 20 -21.84 -5.22 -1.98
N PHE A 21 -21.94 -6.52 -1.72
CA PHE A 21 -21.91 -7.09 -0.39
C PHE A 21 -20.56 -7.76 -0.15
N LEU A 22 -20.03 -7.57 1.05
CA LEU A 22 -18.73 -8.03 1.50
C LEU A 22 -18.92 -8.79 2.80
N GLN A 23 -18.56 -10.07 2.79
CA GLN A 23 -18.65 -10.92 3.96
C GLN A 23 -17.29 -11.54 4.30
N PRO A 24 -16.76 -11.35 5.51
CA PRO A 24 -15.55 -12.02 5.94
C PRO A 24 -15.70 -13.54 5.95
N ILE A 25 -14.73 -14.25 5.37
CA ILE A 25 -14.74 -15.71 5.32
C ILE A 25 -13.45 -16.31 5.88
N ARG A 26 -13.56 -17.50 6.46
CA ARG A 26 -12.44 -18.34 6.87
C ARG A 26 -12.79 -19.79 6.68
N ASP A 27 -11.90 -20.52 6.03
CA ASP A 27 -12.06 -21.95 5.73
C ASP A 27 -13.45 -22.25 5.10
N GLY A 28 -13.90 -21.34 4.22
CA GLY A 28 -15.19 -21.42 3.52
C GLY A 28 -16.42 -20.97 4.32
N ARG A 29 -16.28 -20.70 5.62
CA ARG A 29 -17.37 -20.27 6.52
C ARG A 29 -17.37 -18.77 6.73
N ASN A 30 -18.55 -18.20 6.94
CA ASN A 30 -18.71 -16.77 7.23
C ASN A 30 -18.34 -16.49 8.70
N LEU A 31 -17.52 -15.46 8.93
CA LEU A 31 -16.98 -15.13 10.26
C LEU A 31 -17.72 -14.01 11.00
N GLY A 32 -18.62 -13.28 10.33
CA GLY A 32 -19.28 -12.12 10.93
C GLY A 32 -20.38 -11.52 10.06
N GLY A 33 -20.75 -10.28 10.41
CA GLY A 33 -21.76 -9.49 9.72
C GLY A 33 -21.39 -9.21 8.26
N CYS A 34 -22.41 -9.08 7.43
CA CYS A 34 -22.24 -8.67 6.04
C CYS A 34 -22.33 -7.13 5.96
N MET A 35 -21.44 -6.56 5.16
CA MET A 35 -21.41 -5.16 4.84
C MET A 35 -21.84 -4.95 3.40
N SER A 36 -22.52 -3.85 3.12
CA SER A 36 -22.83 -3.46 1.74
C SER A 36 -22.31 -2.08 1.41
N VAL A 37 -21.90 -1.90 0.16
CA VAL A 37 -21.58 -0.61 -0.46
C VAL A 37 -22.53 -0.40 -1.63
N ASP A 38 -23.32 0.67 -1.62
CA ASP A 38 -24.11 1.05 -2.78
C ASP A 38 -23.27 1.91 -3.73
N LEU A 39 -22.97 1.38 -4.92
CA LEU A 39 -22.13 2.03 -5.92
C LEU A 39 -22.73 3.31 -6.51
N ARG A 40 -24.04 3.55 -6.31
CA ARG A 40 -24.71 4.78 -6.76
C ARG A 40 -24.52 5.94 -5.78
N THR A 41 -24.51 5.65 -4.48
CA THR A 41 -24.50 6.68 -3.42
C THR A 41 -23.17 6.73 -2.68
N GLY A 42 -22.40 5.65 -2.70
CA GLY A 42 -21.22 5.44 -1.86
C GLY A 42 -21.54 5.15 -0.40
N LEU A 43 -22.82 4.91 -0.05
CA LEU A 43 -23.22 4.56 1.30
C LEU A 43 -22.68 3.18 1.68
N ILE A 44 -22.04 3.12 2.85
CA ILE A 44 -21.56 1.90 3.48
C ILE A 44 -22.52 1.56 4.62
N ASP A 45 -23.03 0.35 4.63
CA ASP A 45 -24.02 -0.13 5.61
C ASP A 45 -23.57 -1.46 6.21
N THR A 46 -23.77 -1.62 7.52
CA THR A 46 -23.37 -2.79 8.32
C THR A 46 -24.61 -3.38 8.95
N GLY A 47 -25.10 -4.52 8.44
CA GLY A 47 -26.34 -5.13 8.93
C GLY A 47 -27.26 -5.71 7.86
N ARG A 48 -26.93 -5.54 6.58
CA ARG A 48 -27.67 -6.19 5.49
C ARG A 48 -27.28 -7.65 5.37
N VAL A 49 -28.24 -8.50 5.01
CA VAL A 49 -27.99 -9.90 4.67
C VAL A 49 -27.51 -9.97 3.22
N ALA A 50 -26.44 -10.72 2.97
CA ALA A 50 -25.97 -10.94 1.60
C ALA A 50 -27.06 -11.68 0.79
N PRO A 51 -27.37 -11.24 -0.44
CA PRO A 51 -28.33 -11.93 -1.30
C PRO A 51 -27.83 -13.33 -1.65
N ALA A 52 -28.77 -14.28 -1.81
CA ALA A 52 -28.45 -15.70 -1.90
C ALA A 52 -27.61 -16.06 -3.13
N VAL A 53 -27.88 -15.48 -4.31
CA VAL A 53 -27.22 -15.91 -5.56
C VAL A 53 -27.31 -14.80 -6.62
N THR A 54 -26.18 -14.24 -7.04
CA THR A 54 -26.08 -13.61 -8.37
C THR A 54 -24.65 -13.61 -8.88
N THR A 55 -23.70 -13.21 -8.04
CA THR A 55 -22.25 -13.39 -8.24
C THR A 55 -21.63 -13.75 -6.90
N ASN A 56 -20.72 -14.71 -6.90
CA ASN A 56 -20.02 -15.13 -5.69
C ASN A 56 -18.53 -15.24 -6.04
N ARG A 57 -17.74 -14.29 -5.57
CA ARG A 57 -16.30 -14.25 -5.83
C ARG A 57 -15.55 -14.13 -4.52
N ILE A 58 -14.55 -14.98 -4.34
CA ILE A 58 -13.60 -14.84 -3.23
C ILE A 58 -12.55 -13.81 -3.65
N ILE A 59 -12.33 -12.83 -2.78
CA ILE A 59 -11.31 -11.79 -2.94
C ILE A 59 -10.35 -11.85 -1.75
N PHE A 60 -9.12 -11.41 -1.99
CA PHE A 60 -8.05 -11.36 -0.99
C PHE A 60 -8.18 -10.11 -0.09
N GLY A 61 -8.82 -9.06 -0.57
CA GLY A 61 -9.05 -7.84 0.19
C GLY A 61 -9.51 -6.70 -0.70
N LEU A 62 -9.59 -5.50 -0.14
CA LEU A 62 -9.95 -4.29 -0.86
C LEU A 62 -8.71 -3.42 -1.06
N VAL A 63 -8.56 -2.89 -2.27
CA VAL A 63 -7.69 -1.74 -2.51
C VAL A 63 -8.36 -0.49 -1.95
N GLY A 64 -9.67 -0.34 -2.15
CA GLY A 64 -10.47 0.69 -1.50
C GLY A 64 -11.69 1.12 -2.31
N LEU A 65 -12.27 2.27 -1.93
CA LEU A 65 -13.46 2.87 -2.53
C LEU A 65 -13.14 4.28 -3.04
N ALA A 66 -13.28 4.47 -4.35
CA ALA A 66 -13.08 5.76 -4.99
C ALA A 66 -14.41 6.50 -5.16
N ARG A 67 -14.50 7.75 -4.66
CA ARG A 67 -15.66 8.60 -4.89
C ARG A 67 -15.60 9.21 -6.30
N LEU A 68 -16.73 9.17 -7.00
CA LEU A 68 -16.94 9.78 -8.31
C LEU A 68 -17.86 11.02 -8.15
N GLN A 69 -18.03 11.82 -9.21
CA GLN A 69 -19.01 12.90 -9.20
C GLN A 69 -20.43 12.34 -9.07
N LYS A 70 -20.72 11.23 -9.75
CA LYS A 70 -21.95 10.46 -9.61
C LYS A 70 -21.63 9.03 -9.19
N GLY A 71 -21.76 8.74 -7.89
CA GLY A 71 -21.54 7.42 -7.31
C GLY A 71 -20.09 7.13 -6.90
N CYS A 72 -19.70 5.86 -6.96
CA CYS A 72 -18.37 5.42 -6.57
C CYS A 72 -17.90 4.19 -7.37
N ALA A 73 -16.61 3.89 -7.23
CA ALA A 73 -15.99 2.69 -7.76
C ALA A 73 -15.26 1.94 -6.64
N LEU A 74 -15.66 0.68 -6.41
CA LEU A 74 -15.01 -0.23 -5.48
C LEU A 74 -13.90 -1.00 -6.20
N VAL A 75 -12.73 -1.09 -5.58
CA VAL A 75 -11.60 -1.84 -6.10
C VAL A 75 -11.24 -2.98 -5.16
N ALA A 76 -11.32 -4.21 -5.67
CA ALA A 76 -11.06 -5.44 -4.95
C ALA A 76 -9.85 -6.20 -5.52
N VAL A 77 -9.14 -6.93 -4.65
CA VAL A 77 -8.04 -7.80 -5.03
C VAL A 77 -8.57 -9.21 -5.31
N THR A 78 -8.52 -9.64 -6.57
CA THR A 78 -9.00 -10.95 -7.01
C THR A 78 -7.90 -12.00 -7.14
N GLY A 79 -6.63 -11.58 -7.14
CA GLY A 79 -5.48 -12.49 -7.19
C GLY A 79 -4.25 -11.87 -6.58
N ALA A 80 -3.47 -12.68 -5.86
CA ALA A 80 -2.17 -12.30 -5.33
C ALA A 80 -1.27 -13.53 -5.12
N ASP A 81 0.03 -13.36 -5.35
CA ASP A 81 1.05 -14.40 -5.16
C ASP A 81 1.87 -14.10 -3.91
N LYS A 82 2.15 -15.10 -3.09
CA LYS A 82 3.10 -14.98 -1.98
C LYS A 82 4.52 -14.85 -2.56
N VAL A 83 5.23 -13.78 -2.24
CA VAL A 83 6.57 -13.48 -2.76
C VAL A 83 7.66 -13.42 -1.69
N ALA A 84 7.28 -13.28 -0.42
CA ALA A 84 8.22 -13.26 0.69
C ALA A 84 7.52 -13.63 2.01
N VAL A 85 8.30 -13.83 3.06
CA VAL A 85 7.89 -13.82 4.46
C VAL A 85 8.67 -12.73 5.19
N LEU A 86 7.98 -11.76 5.76
CA LEU A 86 8.58 -10.65 6.50
C LEU A 86 8.08 -10.71 7.95
N ARG A 87 9.00 -10.82 8.92
CA ARG A 87 8.66 -10.89 10.35
C ARG A 87 7.62 -11.97 10.67
N GLY A 88 7.81 -13.16 10.09
CA GLY A 88 6.87 -14.28 10.23
C GLY A 88 5.56 -14.16 9.45
N ALA A 89 5.26 -13.02 8.80
CA ALA A 89 4.04 -12.84 8.03
C ALA A 89 4.29 -12.92 6.50
N PRO A 90 3.42 -13.61 5.74
CA PRO A 90 3.54 -13.66 4.29
C PRO A 90 3.31 -12.28 3.66
N VAL A 91 4.10 -11.98 2.64
CA VAL A 91 3.98 -10.80 1.79
C VAL A 91 3.49 -11.23 0.43
N PHE A 92 2.49 -10.52 -0.08
CA PHE A 92 1.82 -10.83 -1.33
C PHE A 92 2.05 -9.73 -2.36
N LYS A 93 2.30 -10.15 -3.60
CA LYS A 93 2.30 -9.28 -4.77
C LYS A 93 0.94 -9.37 -5.45
N LEU A 94 0.38 -8.23 -5.81
CA LEU A 94 -0.89 -8.15 -6.53
C LEU A 94 -0.76 -8.77 -7.94
N THR A 95 -1.70 -9.63 -8.34
CA THR A 95 -1.72 -10.26 -9.67
C THR A 95 -3.01 -10.06 -10.44
N SER A 96 -4.13 -9.78 -9.75
CA SER A 96 -5.40 -9.46 -10.40
C SER A 96 -6.27 -8.57 -9.51
N THR A 97 -7.00 -7.64 -10.14
CA THR A 97 -7.95 -6.73 -9.49
C THR A 97 -9.29 -6.72 -10.22
N LEU A 98 -10.34 -6.37 -9.48
CA LEU A 98 -11.67 -6.10 -10.01
C LEU A 98 -12.09 -4.68 -9.62
N VAL A 99 -12.53 -3.89 -10.60
CA VAL A 99 -13.11 -2.56 -10.39
C VAL A 99 -14.61 -2.65 -10.69
N LEU A 100 -15.44 -2.34 -9.70
CA LEU A 100 -16.89 -2.29 -9.79
C LEU A 100 -17.35 -0.84 -9.63
N ASP A 101 -18.07 -0.31 -10.60
CA ASP A 101 -18.59 1.06 -10.59
C ASP A 101 -20.12 1.10 -10.69
N GLY A 102 -20.69 2.27 -10.38
CA GLY A 102 -22.12 2.50 -10.54
C GLY A 102 -22.61 2.36 -11.98
N PRO A 103 -23.93 2.38 -12.23
CA PRO A 103 -24.50 2.19 -13.56
C PRO A 103 -23.90 3.15 -14.59
N GLN A 104 -23.37 2.60 -15.70
CA GLN A 104 -22.65 3.37 -16.73
C GLN A 104 -23.46 4.51 -17.37
N ALA A 105 -24.79 4.36 -17.41
CA ALA A 105 -25.70 5.39 -17.89
C ALA A 105 -25.78 6.62 -16.96
N ALA A 106 -25.49 6.44 -15.67
CA ALA A 106 -25.53 7.52 -14.67
C ALA A 106 -24.19 8.26 -14.53
N LEU A 107 -23.07 7.66 -14.94
CA LEU A 107 -21.73 8.23 -14.81
C LEU A 107 -21.48 9.37 -15.83
N THR A 108 -20.83 10.44 -15.38
CA THR A 108 -20.38 11.52 -16.27
C THR A 108 -19.20 11.07 -17.14
N ALA A 109 -18.86 11.85 -18.18
CA ALA A 109 -17.65 11.59 -18.98
C ALA A 109 -16.36 11.67 -18.14
N ALA A 110 -16.32 12.57 -17.16
CA ALA A 110 -15.20 12.69 -16.22
C ALA A 110 -15.07 11.46 -15.32
N ASP A 111 -16.20 10.93 -14.82
CA ASP A 111 -16.23 9.72 -14.01
C ASP A 111 -15.71 8.51 -14.78
N LYS A 112 -16.16 8.33 -16.02
CA LYS A 112 -15.70 7.24 -16.90
C LYS A 112 -14.20 7.28 -17.11
N ARG A 113 -13.66 8.46 -17.45
CA ARG A 113 -12.21 8.68 -17.57
C ARG A 113 -11.47 8.38 -16.26
N TYR A 114 -12.02 8.81 -15.12
CA TYR A 114 -11.40 8.54 -13.83
C TYR A 114 -11.38 7.05 -13.49
N VAL A 115 -12.45 6.32 -13.80
CA VAL A 115 -12.50 4.86 -13.63
C VAL A 115 -11.48 4.16 -14.53
N GLU A 116 -11.29 4.61 -15.78
CA GLU A 116 -10.24 4.08 -16.67
C GLU A 116 -8.84 4.31 -16.09
N LEU A 117 -8.56 5.52 -15.58
CA LEU A 117 -7.29 5.82 -14.90
C LEU A 117 -7.11 4.98 -13.64
N LEU A 118 -8.19 4.72 -12.88
CA LEU A 118 -8.17 3.85 -11.71
C LEU A 118 -7.84 2.41 -12.09
N LYS A 119 -8.46 1.89 -13.17
CA LYS A 119 -8.20 0.55 -13.72
C LYS A 119 -6.73 0.41 -14.13
N ASP A 120 -6.16 1.40 -14.83
CA ASP A 120 -4.72 1.40 -15.16
C ASP A 120 -3.83 1.45 -13.91
N ALA A 121 -4.16 2.33 -12.95
CA ALA A 121 -3.38 2.53 -11.73
C ALA A 121 -3.25 1.26 -10.88
N VAL A 122 -4.26 0.39 -10.92
CA VAL A 122 -4.30 -0.89 -10.17
C VAL A 122 -3.98 -2.10 -11.03
N ASP A 123 -3.77 -1.94 -12.34
CA ASP A 123 -3.42 -3.04 -13.25
C ASP A 123 -2.03 -3.59 -12.92
N PRO A 124 -1.92 -4.86 -12.48
CA PRO A 124 -0.66 -5.51 -12.17
C PRO A 124 0.28 -5.66 -13.37
N LYS A 125 -0.22 -5.54 -14.60
CA LYS A 125 0.59 -5.55 -15.83
C LYS A 125 1.07 -4.16 -16.22
N GLY A 126 0.48 -3.10 -15.68
CA GLY A 126 0.74 -1.71 -16.01
C GLY A 126 1.32 -0.91 -14.84
N SER A 127 0.60 0.16 -14.47
CA SER A 127 0.99 1.08 -13.40
C SER A 127 0.95 0.44 -12.00
N GLY A 128 0.11 -0.59 -11.81
CA GLY A 128 -0.04 -1.34 -10.56
C GLY A 128 0.96 -2.47 -10.33
N ARG A 129 1.93 -2.70 -11.24
CA ARG A 129 2.91 -3.81 -11.16
C ARG A 129 3.73 -3.91 -9.87
N GLY A 130 3.84 -2.79 -9.16
CA GLY A 130 4.62 -2.64 -7.93
C GLY A 130 3.77 -2.66 -6.66
N LEU A 131 2.55 -3.17 -6.71
CA LEU A 131 1.65 -3.22 -5.55
C LEU A 131 1.87 -4.50 -4.73
N PHE A 132 2.19 -4.32 -3.45
CA PHE A 132 2.41 -5.39 -2.47
C PHE A 132 1.58 -5.13 -1.21
N PHE A 133 1.23 -6.18 -0.49
CA PHE A 133 0.55 -6.07 0.80
C PHE A 133 0.87 -7.27 1.70
N SER A 134 0.56 -7.15 2.99
CA SER A 134 0.59 -8.26 3.94
C SER A 134 -0.55 -8.07 4.93
N TYR A 135 -1.11 -9.18 5.39
CA TYR A 135 -2.14 -9.18 6.44
C TYR A 135 -1.53 -9.09 7.85
N GLY A 136 -0.25 -9.42 8.00
CA GLY A 136 0.41 -9.55 9.30
C GLY A 136 1.62 -8.64 9.51
N ALA A 137 2.30 -8.22 8.44
CA ALA A 137 3.45 -7.32 8.51
C ALA A 137 3.13 -5.94 7.94
N ASP A 138 3.53 -4.90 8.66
CA ASP A 138 3.43 -3.54 8.14
C ASP A 138 4.56 -3.24 7.15
N LEU A 139 4.25 -3.35 5.85
CA LEU A 139 5.23 -3.11 4.79
C LEU A 139 5.68 -1.65 4.69
N THR A 140 4.96 -0.72 5.33
CA THR A 140 5.24 0.72 5.25
C THR A 140 6.34 1.16 6.22
N LEU A 141 6.69 0.31 7.19
CA LEU A 141 7.67 0.61 8.23
C LEU A 141 8.97 -0.20 8.02
N THR A 142 10.10 0.44 8.32
CA THR A 142 11.40 -0.23 8.46
C THR A 142 11.42 -1.15 9.67
N GLN A 143 12.36 -2.10 9.68
CA GLN A 143 12.65 -2.93 10.84
C GLN A 143 13.01 -2.08 12.07
N GLN A 144 13.82 -1.04 11.89
CA GLN A 144 14.15 -0.10 12.97
C GLN A 144 12.91 0.59 13.54
N ARG A 145 12.00 1.12 12.69
CA ARG A 145 10.77 1.78 13.15
C ARG A 145 9.83 0.79 13.83
N VAL A 146 9.74 -0.44 13.34
CA VAL A 146 8.95 -1.50 13.99
C VAL A 146 9.51 -1.83 15.37
N ALA A 147 10.84 -1.92 15.53
CA ALA A 147 11.46 -2.16 16.83
C ALA A 147 11.13 -1.03 17.83
N ILE A 148 11.28 0.24 17.42
CA ILE A 148 10.94 1.41 18.24
C ILE A 148 9.46 1.40 18.64
N LEU A 149 8.55 1.12 17.71
CA LEU A 149 7.11 1.08 18.00
C LEU A 149 6.72 -0.10 18.90
N ALA A 150 7.45 -1.22 18.83
CA ALA A 150 7.19 -2.37 19.69
C ALA A 150 7.45 -2.08 21.18
N GLU A 151 8.37 -1.16 21.48
CA GLU A 151 8.66 -0.71 22.84
C GLU A 151 7.55 0.17 23.44
N ASN A 152 6.69 0.76 22.60
CA ASN A 152 5.60 1.61 23.05
C ASN A 152 4.28 0.80 23.18
N PRO A 153 3.73 0.63 24.40
CA PRO A 153 2.50 -0.13 24.63
C PRO A 153 1.27 0.40 23.88
N GLU A 154 1.20 1.71 23.56
CA GLU A 154 0.07 2.30 22.84
C GLU A 154 -0.10 1.75 21.42
N TRP A 155 1.01 1.31 20.81
CA TRP A 155 1.06 0.78 19.46
C TRP A 155 0.94 -0.74 19.41
N GLN A 156 1.06 -1.41 20.56
CA GLN A 156 0.84 -2.85 20.67
C GLN A 156 -0.65 -3.15 20.44
N GLY A 157 -0.94 -4.12 19.57
CA GLY A 157 -2.31 -4.52 19.24
C GLY A 157 -3.08 -3.56 18.33
N GLN A 158 -2.53 -2.40 17.95
CA GLN A 158 -3.18 -1.52 16.96
C GLN A 158 -3.21 -2.19 15.58
N PRO A 159 -4.31 -2.02 14.81
CA PRO A 159 -4.42 -2.56 13.46
C PRO A 159 -3.40 -1.91 12.52
N LEU A 160 -2.99 -2.65 11.47
CA LEU A 160 -1.94 -2.24 10.54
C LEU A 160 -2.14 -0.83 9.97
N TRP A 161 -3.37 -0.49 9.55
CA TRP A 161 -3.67 0.81 8.94
C TRP A 161 -3.48 2.01 9.88
N LYS A 162 -3.57 1.83 11.20
CA LYS A 162 -3.31 2.91 12.18
C LYS A 162 -1.82 3.15 12.38
N ARG A 163 -1.02 2.09 12.31
CA ARG A 163 0.44 2.14 12.51
C ARG A 163 1.21 2.52 11.24
N ALA A 164 0.58 2.31 10.08
CA ALA A 164 1.21 2.50 8.79
C ALA A 164 1.76 3.92 8.60
N ASP A 165 3.00 4.00 8.10
CA ASP A 165 3.59 5.24 7.66
C ASP A 165 2.81 5.77 6.45
N THR A 166 2.13 6.90 6.67
CA THR A 166 1.29 7.54 5.65
C THR A 166 2.04 7.89 4.37
N ARG A 167 3.37 8.06 4.43
CA ARG A 167 4.21 8.32 3.26
C ARG A 167 4.25 7.13 2.33
N PHE A 168 4.09 5.89 2.82
CA PHE A 168 4.21 4.67 2.02
C PHE A 168 2.91 3.86 1.91
N PHE A 169 1.84 4.30 2.58
CA PHE A 169 0.50 3.72 2.47
C PHE A 169 -0.18 4.18 1.17
N TRP A 170 0.01 3.42 0.09
CA TRP A 170 -0.32 3.83 -1.27
C TRP A 170 -1.82 4.07 -1.49
N ASN A 171 -2.64 3.12 -1.07
CA ASN A 171 -4.10 3.17 -1.22
C ASN A 171 -4.81 3.89 -0.07
N ARG A 172 -4.09 4.60 0.82
CA ARG A 172 -4.69 5.23 2.02
C ARG A 172 -5.94 6.05 1.70
N LYS A 173 -5.89 6.86 0.64
CA LYS A 173 -7.03 7.70 0.21
C LYS A 173 -8.24 6.89 -0.24
N LEU A 174 -8.03 5.72 -0.85
CA LEU A 174 -9.11 4.80 -1.24
C LEU A 174 -9.63 4.01 -0.04
N ALA A 175 -8.79 3.74 0.95
CA ALA A 175 -9.18 3.04 2.17
C ALA A 175 -9.91 3.93 3.20
N LEU A 176 -9.79 5.26 3.09
CA LEU A 176 -10.39 6.23 4.03
C LEU A 176 -11.88 6.02 4.30
N PRO A 177 -12.75 5.80 3.28
CA PRO A 177 -14.17 5.59 3.54
C PRO A 177 -14.46 4.43 4.51
N PHE A 178 -13.66 3.36 4.47
CA PHE A 178 -13.81 2.24 5.40
C PHE A 178 -13.28 2.60 6.79
N MET A 179 -12.14 3.29 6.87
CA MET A 179 -11.59 3.75 8.15
C MET A 179 -12.56 4.69 8.89
N GLU A 180 -13.15 5.65 8.17
CA GLU A 180 -14.12 6.62 8.71
C GLU A 180 -15.43 5.95 9.14
N ALA A 181 -15.84 4.87 8.46
CA ALA A 181 -17.01 4.07 8.81
C ALA A 181 -16.77 3.09 9.98
N GLY A 182 -15.60 3.13 10.63
CA GLY A 182 -15.23 2.19 11.71
C GLY A 182 -14.86 0.79 11.23
N LEU A 183 -14.69 0.61 9.91
CA LEU A 183 -14.44 -0.67 9.23
C LEU A 183 -12.98 -0.81 8.84
N GLY A 184 -12.09 -0.40 9.74
CA GLY A 184 -10.65 -0.41 9.53
C GLY A 184 -10.08 -1.81 9.24
N GLU A 185 -10.76 -2.88 9.62
CA GLU A 185 -10.35 -4.26 9.31
C GLU A 185 -10.38 -4.59 7.81
N LEU A 186 -11.06 -3.76 7.00
CA LEU A 186 -11.03 -3.83 5.53
C LEU A 186 -9.97 -2.92 4.91
N ALA A 187 -9.39 -2.01 5.69
CA ALA A 187 -8.37 -1.08 5.22
C ALA A 187 -7.01 -1.79 5.17
N LEU A 188 -6.74 -2.47 4.06
CA LEU A 188 -5.49 -3.18 3.81
C LEU A 188 -4.40 -2.21 3.32
N PRO A 189 -3.30 -1.97 4.09
CA PRO A 189 -2.22 -1.13 3.62
C PRO A 189 -1.46 -1.77 2.47
N MET A 190 -1.45 -1.08 1.32
CA MET A 190 -0.67 -1.49 0.16
C MET A 190 0.57 -0.62 0.01
N LEU A 191 1.68 -1.28 -0.29
CA LEU A 191 2.93 -0.67 -0.64
C LEU A 191 3.06 -0.56 -2.16
N MET A 192 3.55 0.58 -2.65
CA MET A 192 4.04 0.73 -4.02
C MET A 192 5.57 0.67 -4.02
N GLY A 193 6.15 -0.24 -4.81
CA GLY A 193 7.61 -0.37 -4.93
C GLY A 193 8.04 -1.76 -5.36
N SER A 194 8.92 -2.40 -4.59
CA SER A 194 9.39 -3.77 -4.84
C SER A 194 9.67 -4.52 -3.55
N VAL A 195 9.36 -5.81 -3.53
CA VAL A 195 9.78 -6.76 -2.48
C VAL A 195 10.39 -7.96 -3.17
N GLN A 196 11.62 -8.30 -2.80
CA GLN A 196 12.33 -9.49 -3.25
C GLN A 196 12.93 -10.20 -2.05
N GLN A 197 12.90 -11.53 -2.05
CA GLN A 197 13.47 -12.33 -0.98
C GLN A 197 14.27 -13.48 -1.58
N LEU A 198 15.48 -13.67 -1.05
CA LEU A 198 16.35 -14.79 -1.33
C LEU A 198 16.47 -15.59 -0.03
N GLU A 199 15.86 -16.77 -0.02
CA GLU A 199 15.91 -17.68 1.12
C GLU A 199 17.16 -18.57 1.05
N ARG A 200 17.58 -19.08 2.21
CA ARG A 200 18.65 -20.08 2.35
C ARG A 200 20.00 -19.65 1.74
N LEU A 201 20.31 -18.36 1.82
CA LEU A 201 21.62 -17.83 1.49
C LEU A 201 22.65 -18.43 2.43
N GLN A 202 23.72 -19.02 1.88
CA GLN A 202 24.83 -19.52 2.66
C GLN A 202 25.90 -18.44 2.76
N LEU A 203 26.18 -18.00 3.97
CA LEU A 203 27.18 -16.99 4.31
C LEU A 203 28.33 -17.65 5.07
N PRO A 204 29.59 -17.22 4.87
CA PRO A 204 30.68 -17.67 5.74
C PRO A 204 30.46 -17.14 7.16
N GLY A 205 30.54 -18.04 8.15
CA GLY A 205 30.48 -17.68 9.56
C GLY A 205 31.80 -17.08 10.06
N GLN A 206 31.89 -16.83 11.37
CA GLN A 206 33.15 -16.41 12.00
C GLN A 206 34.26 -17.47 11.86
N ASP A 207 33.89 -18.75 11.93
CA ASP A 207 34.74 -19.85 11.50
C ASP A 207 34.55 -20.05 9.98
N PRO A 208 35.61 -19.92 9.15
CA PRO A 208 35.52 -20.11 7.70
C PRO A 208 35.01 -21.48 7.26
N THR A 209 35.04 -22.47 8.16
CA THR A 209 34.52 -23.83 7.90
C THR A 209 33.03 -23.98 8.26
N ALA A 210 32.47 -23.04 9.03
CA ALA A 210 31.07 -23.01 9.39
C ALA A 210 30.30 -22.10 8.44
N MET A 211 29.31 -22.67 7.74
CA MET A 211 28.38 -21.89 6.92
C MET A 211 27.17 -21.50 7.74
N GLU A 212 26.76 -20.25 7.60
CA GLU A 212 25.56 -19.72 8.21
C GLU A 212 24.46 -19.53 7.17
N THR A 213 23.25 -20.00 7.49
CA THR A 213 22.09 -19.84 6.62
C THR A 213 21.33 -18.57 6.99
N ALA A 214 21.08 -17.71 6.00
CA ALA A 214 20.34 -16.48 6.15
C ALA A 214 19.26 -16.31 5.06
N THR A 215 18.30 -15.44 5.32
CA THR A 215 17.33 -14.95 4.36
C THR A 215 17.59 -13.47 4.11
N LEU A 216 17.85 -13.12 2.85
CA LEU A 216 18.04 -11.75 2.41
C LEU A 216 16.73 -11.22 1.85
N THR A 217 16.21 -10.13 2.39
CA THR A 217 15.01 -9.46 1.87
C THR A 217 15.36 -8.04 1.46
N LEU A 218 15.02 -7.66 0.23
CA LEU A 218 15.18 -6.30 -0.28
C LEU A 218 13.80 -5.69 -0.52
N ILE A 219 13.51 -4.60 0.19
CA ILE A 219 12.25 -3.87 0.10
C ILE A 219 12.55 -2.46 -0.36
N ALA A 220 11.92 -2.00 -1.45
CA ALA A 220 11.93 -0.60 -1.84
C ALA A 220 10.52 -0.04 -1.72
N ARG A 221 10.37 1.03 -0.95
CA ARG A 221 9.09 1.70 -0.69
C ARG A 221 9.07 3.06 -1.37
N ARG A 222 8.13 3.28 -2.28
CA ARG A 222 7.98 4.57 -2.97
C ARG A 222 6.95 5.44 -2.23
N SER A 223 7.34 6.67 -1.93
CA SER A 223 6.44 7.60 -1.23
C SER A 223 5.30 8.10 -2.10
N THR A 224 4.13 8.29 -1.48
CA THR A 224 2.95 8.94 -2.04
C THR A 224 2.85 10.42 -1.74
N ALA A 225 3.62 10.94 -0.77
CA ALA A 225 3.50 12.32 -0.28
C ALA A 225 3.65 13.36 -1.40
N ARG A 226 4.56 13.11 -2.35
CA ARG A 226 4.76 13.96 -3.53
C ARG A 226 4.93 13.16 -4.82
N ALA A 227 3.95 12.31 -5.10
CA ALA A 227 3.91 11.51 -6.31
C ALA A 227 3.70 12.37 -7.58
N GLY A 228 4.33 11.95 -8.67
CA GLY A 228 4.02 12.42 -10.02
C GLY A 228 5.14 12.13 -10.99
N VAL A 229 4.92 12.50 -12.25
CA VAL A 229 5.84 12.18 -13.34
C VAL A 229 7.08 13.07 -13.31
N ARG A 230 8.23 12.50 -13.70
CA ARG A 230 9.58 13.05 -13.53
C ARG A 230 9.76 14.51 -13.96
N HIS A 231 9.04 15.00 -14.97
CA HIS A 231 9.18 16.38 -15.44
C HIS A 231 8.14 17.35 -14.86
N TRP A 232 6.98 16.84 -14.42
CA TRP A 232 5.93 17.67 -13.82
C TRP A 232 6.05 17.77 -12.30
N ARG A 233 6.74 16.82 -11.66
CA ARG A 233 7.03 16.82 -10.22
C ARG A 233 8.52 16.60 -9.98
N ARG A 234 9.20 17.66 -9.57
CA ARG A 234 10.60 17.67 -9.08
C ARG A 234 10.71 18.54 -7.83
N GLY A 235 11.82 18.39 -7.11
CA GLY A 235 12.08 19.11 -5.87
C GLY A 235 11.14 18.75 -4.73
N ALA A 236 11.17 19.60 -3.70
CA ALA A 236 10.28 19.56 -2.56
C ALA A 236 8.94 20.27 -2.83
N ASP A 237 7.93 19.99 -2.02
CA ASP A 237 6.82 20.91 -1.77
C ASP A 237 7.14 21.81 -0.56
N PRO A 238 6.32 22.84 -0.27
CA PRO A 238 6.53 23.68 0.91
C PRO A 238 6.51 22.90 2.24
N GLN A 239 5.92 21.71 2.28
CA GLN A 239 5.86 20.85 3.46
C GLN A 239 7.15 20.01 3.65
N GLY A 240 8.11 20.06 2.72
CA GLY A 240 9.36 19.31 2.79
C GLY A 240 9.29 17.90 2.20
N ASN A 241 8.16 17.52 1.57
CA ASN A 241 8.07 16.24 0.88
C ASN A 241 8.77 16.33 -0.46
N VAL A 242 9.72 15.44 -0.73
CA VAL A 242 10.45 15.43 -2.01
C VAL A 242 9.82 14.49 -3.03
N ALA A 243 9.84 14.89 -4.30
CA ALA A 243 9.38 14.03 -5.38
C ALA A 243 10.27 12.78 -5.52
N ASN A 244 9.70 11.67 -5.97
CA ASN A 244 10.41 10.40 -6.19
C ASN A 244 11.18 9.88 -4.96
N PHE A 245 10.70 10.19 -3.75
CA PHE A 245 11.26 9.66 -2.52
C PHE A 245 11.06 8.13 -2.45
N VAL A 246 12.13 7.41 -2.22
CA VAL A 246 12.18 5.96 -2.08
C VAL A 246 13.07 5.62 -0.90
N GLU A 247 12.58 4.72 -0.05
CA GLU A 247 13.33 4.09 1.02
C GLU A 247 13.61 2.64 0.61
N THR A 248 14.88 2.29 0.47
CA THR A 248 15.32 0.92 0.19
C THR A 248 15.88 0.33 1.46
N GLU A 249 15.32 -0.79 1.90
CA GLU A 249 15.73 -1.53 3.09
C GLU A 249 16.20 -2.92 2.69
N GLN A 250 17.41 -3.25 3.12
CA GLN A 250 17.98 -4.59 3.08
C GLN A 250 17.86 -5.21 4.47
N LEU A 251 17.25 -6.39 4.54
CA LEU A 251 17.12 -7.19 5.75
C LEU A 251 17.87 -8.51 5.59
N VAL A 252 18.62 -8.88 6.61
CA VAL A 252 19.26 -10.20 6.70
C VAL A 252 18.78 -10.84 7.99
N GLU A 253 18.02 -11.92 7.85
CA GLU A 253 17.52 -12.73 8.97
C GLU A 253 18.28 -14.06 9.00
N PHE A 254 18.93 -14.35 10.11
CA PHE A 254 19.71 -15.57 10.29
C PHE A 254 18.83 -16.71 10.80
N SER A 255 19.09 -17.94 10.35
CA SER A 255 18.32 -19.16 10.69
C SER A 255 19.16 -20.24 11.37
N GLY A 256 20.47 -20.02 11.53
CA GLY A 256 21.43 -20.98 12.09
C GLY A 256 21.76 -20.70 13.55
N PRO A 257 23.05 -20.73 13.95
CA PRO A 257 23.47 -20.40 15.32
C PRO A 257 23.01 -19.02 15.79
N HIS A 258 22.91 -18.05 14.88
CA HIS A 258 22.39 -16.71 15.17
C HIS A 258 20.89 -16.56 14.85
N ALA A 259 20.12 -17.66 14.91
CA ALA A 259 18.68 -17.63 14.68
C ALA A 259 18.00 -16.52 15.49
N GLY A 260 17.19 -15.70 14.81
CA GLY A 260 16.48 -14.57 15.41
C GLY A 260 17.23 -13.24 15.38
N ILE A 261 18.51 -13.22 14.98
CA ILE A 261 19.20 -11.96 14.68
C ILE A 261 18.70 -11.44 13.32
N VAL A 262 18.29 -10.16 13.31
CA VAL A 262 17.88 -9.44 12.11
C VAL A 262 18.74 -8.20 11.97
N ALA A 263 19.53 -8.13 10.90
CA ALA A 263 20.24 -6.93 10.52
C ALA A 263 19.44 -6.14 9.49
N CYS A 264 19.34 -4.82 9.65
CA CYS A 264 18.69 -3.94 8.69
C CYS A 264 19.63 -2.81 8.23
N PHE A 265 19.64 -2.54 6.92
CA PHE A 265 20.36 -1.42 6.33
C PHE A 265 19.43 -0.65 5.40
N ILE A 266 19.36 0.68 5.59
CA ILE A 266 18.42 1.55 4.88
C ILE A 266 19.18 2.56 4.03
N GLN A 267 18.75 2.74 2.79
CA GLN A 267 19.21 3.79 1.89
C GLN A 267 18.02 4.63 1.42
N LEU A 268 18.20 5.95 1.43
CA LEU A 268 17.20 6.90 0.97
C LEU A 268 17.58 7.47 -0.39
N ARG A 269 16.59 7.64 -1.26
CA ARG A 269 16.75 8.31 -2.56
C ARG A 269 15.58 9.24 -2.80
N GLY A 270 15.82 10.48 -3.18
CA GLY A 270 14.74 11.43 -3.50
C GLY A 270 15.21 12.56 -4.41
N SER A 271 14.28 13.42 -4.80
CA SER A 271 14.64 14.70 -5.43
C SER A 271 15.38 15.60 -4.44
N ILE A 272 16.22 16.50 -4.96
CA ILE A 272 16.90 17.52 -4.15
C ILE A 272 15.85 18.30 -3.35
N PRO A 273 16.01 18.46 -2.02
CA PRO A 273 15.01 19.03 -1.11
C PRO A 273 14.95 20.56 -1.18
N LEU A 274 14.80 21.09 -2.38
CA LEU A 274 14.64 22.51 -2.66
C LEU A 274 13.34 22.74 -3.42
N LEU A 275 12.78 23.94 -3.33
CA LEU A 275 11.67 24.34 -4.19
C LEU A 275 12.20 24.70 -5.58
N TRP A 276 12.20 23.71 -6.48
CA TRP A 276 12.64 23.91 -7.85
C TRP A 276 11.74 23.19 -8.86
N SER A 277 11.74 23.69 -10.08
CA SER A 277 11.00 23.12 -11.19
C SER A 277 11.83 23.09 -12.47
N GLN A 278 11.56 22.09 -13.30
CA GLN A 278 12.14 21.98 -14.64
C GLN A 278 11.05 21.44 -15.56
N LEU A 279 10.07 22.30 -15.85
CA LEU A 279 8.89 21.94 -16.62
C LEU A 279 9.27 21.59 -18.08
N PRO A 280 8.63 20.58 -18.69
CA PRO A 280 8.83 20.27 -20.10
C PRO A 280 8.57 21.50 -20.99
N ASN A 281 9.42 21.68 -22.00
CA ASN A 281 9.17 22.59 -23.10
C ASN A 281 9.81 22.02 -24.37
N ILE A 282 9.67 22.70 -25.51
CA ILE A 282 10.19 22.25 -26.81
C ILE A 282 11.74 22.21 -26.83
N ARG A 283 12.42 22.80 -25.84
CA ARG A 283 13.89 22.81 -25.79
C ARG A 283 14.43 21.45 -25.36
N TYR A 284 15.55 21.06 -25.96
CA TYR A 284 16.29 19.84 -25.60
C TYR A 284 16.62 19.74 -24.10
N LYS A 285 17.03 20.85 -23.48
CA LYS A 285 17.29 20.95 -22.03
C LYS A 285 16.44 22.07 -21.43
N PRO A 286 15.28 21.77 -20.83
CA PRO A 286 14.45 22.79 -20.19
C PRO A 286 15.19 23.47 -19.04
N THR A 287 14.98 24.77 -18.87
CA THR A 287 15.65 25.56 -17.84
C THR A 287 15.13 25.21 -16.45
N THR A 288 16.05 24.98 -15.51
CA THR A 288 15.72 24.80 -14.09
C THR A 288 15.42 26.15 -13.45
N ARG A 289 14.29 26.25 -12.75
CA ARG A 289 13.91 27.42 -11.95
C ARG A 289 13.99 27.04 -10.48
N LEU A 290 14.87 27.69 -9.73
CA LEU A 290 14.99 27.58 -8.28
C LEU A 290 14.25 28.75 -7.64
N ALA A 291 13.47 28.49 -6.59
CA ALA A 291 12.84 29.55 -5.82
C ALA A 291 13.90 30.40 -5.07
N PRO A 292 13.55 31.60 -4.59
CA PRO A 292 14.44 32.35 -3.71
C PRO A 292 14.75 31.60 -2.41
N PRO A 293 15.90 31.86 -1.75
CA PRO A 293 16.27 31.23 -0.47
C PRO A 293 15.19 31.32 0.60
N ALA A 294 14.58 32.50 0.75
CA ALA A 294 13.48 32.72 1.70
C ALA A 294 12.30 31.74 1.53
N ALA A 295 12.08 31.25 0.31
CA ALA A 295 11.01 30.30 0.02
C ALA A 295 11.43 28.84 0.22
N TYR A 296 12.66 28.45 -0.19
CA TYR A 296 13.07 27.04 -0.12
C TYR A 296 13.73 26.64 1.20
N THR A 297 14.33 27.55 1.98
CA THR A 297 15.00 27.22 3.24
C THR A 297 14.05 26.52 4.23
N PRO A 298 12.80 27.01 4.46
CA PRO A 298 11.88 26.31 5.35
C PRO A 298 11.51 24.90 4.88
N ALA A 299 11.41 24.68 3.56
CA ALA A 299 11.11 23.37 3.00
C ALA A 299 12.31 22.41 3.15
N PHE A 300 13.53 22.92 3.00
CA PHE A 300 14.77 22.20 3.21
C PHE A 300 14.90 21.76 4.68
N ASP A 301 14.70 22.69 5.62
CA ASP A 301 14.82 22.40 7.06
C ASP A 301 13.77 21.37 7.51
N ARG A 302 12.52 21.53 7.06
CA ARG A 302 11.44 20.54 7.31
C ARG A 302 11.79 19.16 6.78
N HIS A 303 12.38 19.09 5.58
CA HIS A 303 12.79 17.82 5.00
C HIS A 303 13.79 17.10 5.90
N PHE A 304 14.90 17.75 6.26
CA PHE A 304 15.94 17.13 7.08
C PHE A 304 15.50 16.84 8.52
N THR A 305 14.58 17.64 9.06
CA THR A 305 13.98 17.35 10.38
C THR A 305 13.07 16.13 10.36
N SER A 306 12.50 15.78 9.19
CA SER A 306 11.54 14.68 9.04
C SER A 306 12.16 13.32 8.69
N LEU A 307 13.47 13.27 8.40
CA LEU A 307 14.20 12.05 8.08
C LEU A 307 14.54 11.27 9.35
#